data_AF-A0A1M3BL00-F1
#
_entry.id   AF-A0A1M3BL00-F1
#
_cell.length_a   1.000
_cell.length_b   1.000
_cell.length_c   1.000
_cell.angle_alpha   90.00
_cell.angle_beta   90.00
_cell.angle_gamma   90.00
#
_symmetry.space_group_name_H-M   'P 1'
#
loop_
_entity.id
_entity.type
_entity.pdbx_description
1 polymer ?
#
loop_
_entity_poly.entity_id
_entity_poly.type
_entity_poly.pdbx_seq_one_letter_code
_entity_poly.pdbx_strand_id
1 'polypeptide(L)'
;MFDKRKILKHGEHAEAVVLDSSMSGYSNSKGINKWHLKLRVHFDDGSTVEASCSAYPTGPVGAFNAGQIVPVLYLPDDRTKVEVDRDAMVAKATAAHQEGREGLIRLAEEQLERGTGDRAAGDG
;
A
#
# COMPACT_ATOMS: atom_id res chain seq x y z
N MET A 1 26.26 3.80 0.47
CA MET A 1 25.36 2.98 -0.38
C MET A 1 24.59 2.08 0.57
N PHE A 2 23.32 2.36 0.85
CA PHE A 2 22.57 1.64 1.88
C PHE A 2 22.29 0.20 1.43
N ASP A 3 22.60 -0.76 2.30
CA ASP A 3 22.47 -2.21 2.17
C ASP A 3 21.02 -2.70 2.03
N LYS A 4 20.26 -2.15 1.07
CA LYS A 4 18.90 -2.60 0.76
C LYS A 4 18.84 -4.10 0.46
N ARG A 5 19.93 -4.66 -0.08
CA ARG A 5 20.06 -6.10 -0.36
C ARG A 5 20.17 -6.98 0.89
N LYS A 6 20.64 -6.47 2.03
CA LYS A 6 20.69 -7.26 3.28
C LYS A 6 19.32 -7.36 3.93
N ILE A 7 18.57 -6.26 3.93
CA ILE A 7 17.21 -6.21 4.48
C ILE A 7 16.26 -7.07 3.63
N LEU A 8 16.41 -7.06 2.30
CA LEU A 8 15.66 -7.95 1.40
C LEU A 8 16.02 -9.45 1.49
N LYS A 9 17.11 -9.83 2.16
CA LYS A 9 17.52 -11.26 2.31
C LYS A 9 17.38 -11.81 3.74
N HIS A 10 17.43 -10.95 4.75
CA HIS A 10 17.41 -11.33 6.17
C HIS A 10 16.46 -10.47 7.02
N GLY A 11 15.70 -9.58 6.39
CA GLY A 11 14.70 -8.78 7.07
C GLY A 11 13.49 -9.64 7.42
N GLU A 12 12.97 -9.43 8.61
CA GLU A 12 11.75 -10.09 9.07
C GLU A 12 10.54 -9.24 8.66
N HIS A 13 9.45 -9.91 8.29
CA HIS A 13 8.23 -9.23 7.85
C HIS A 13 7.49 -8.69 9.06
N ALA A 14 7.16 -7.40 9.04
CA ALA A 14 6.31 -6.76 10.03
C ALA A 14 5.32 -5.82 9.36
N GLU A 15 4.34 -5.41 10.15
CA GLU A 15 3.36 -4.40 9.76
C GLU A 15 3.75 -3.05 10.34
N ALA A 16 3.70 -2.01 9.50
CA ALA A 16 3.92 -0.65 9.94
C ALA A 16 2.78 0.28 9.55
N VAL A 17 2.41 1.16 10.46
CA VAL A 17 1.45 2.23 10.21
C VAL A 17 2.20 3.43 9.67
N VAL A 18 1.77 3.96 8.53
CA VAL A 18 2.27 5.25 8.02
C VAL A 18 1.77 6.35 8.95
N LEU A 19 2.67 7.03 9.65
CA LEU A 19 2.33 8.19 10.47
C LEU A 19 2.28 9.47 9.63
N ASP A 20 3.26 9.61 8.73
CA ASP A 20 3.42 10.80 7.91
C ASP A 20 4.02 10.41 6.56
N SER A 21 3.61 11.12 5.52
CA SER A 21 4.16 10.97 4.19
C SER A 21 4.44 12.34 3.61
N SER A 22 5.68 12.53 3.14
CA SER A 22 6.12 13.77 2.53
C SER A 22 6.78 13.48 1.20
N MET A 23 6.25 14.06 0.14
CA MET A 23 6.86 13.97 -1.18
C MET A 23 8.07 14.91 -1.22
N SER A 24 9.25 14.34 -1.46
CA SER A 24 10.43 15.12 -1.76
C SER A 24 10.28 15.67 -3.18
N GLY A 25 10.63 16.95 -3.39
CA GLY A 25 10.75 17.54 -4.72
C GLY A 25 11.87 16.94 -5.58
N TYR A 26 12.59 15.94 -5.07
CA TYR A 26 13.63 15.21 -5.78
C TYR A 26 13.04 14.01 -6.54
N SER A 27 13.10 14.09 -7.86
CA SER A 27 12.79 12.98 -8.77
C SER A 27 14.07 12.20 -9.09
N ASN A 28 13.97 10.87 -9.24
CA ASN A 28 15.08 10.07 -9.76
C ASN A 28 15.23 10.26 -11.29
N SER A 29 16.25 9.66 -11.91
CA SER A 29 16.46 9.70 -13.37
C SER A 29 15.31 9.12 -14.20
N LYS A 30 14.31 8.48 -13.57
CA LYS A 30 13.08 7.97 -14.21
C LYS A 30 11.87 8.89 -14.00
N GLY A 31 12.06 10.10 -13.45
CA GLY A 31 10.97 11.05 -13.17
C GLY A 31 10.10 10.67 -11.97
N ILE A 32 10.52 9.72 -11.15
CA ILE A 32 9.74 9.25 -9.99
C ILE A 32 10.16 10.05 -8.76
N ASN A 33 9.20 10.75 -8.17
CA ASN A 33 9.42 11.52 -6.95
C ASN A 33 9.76 10.60 -5.78
N LYS A 34 10.75 11.00 -5.00
CA LYS A 34 11.11 10.32 -3.76
C LYS A 34 10.09 10.67 -2.68
N TRP A 35 9.51 9.67 -2.04
CA TRP A 35 8.62 9.87 -0.88
C TRP A 35 9.37 9.52 0.39
N HIS A 36 9.31 10.43 1.37
CA HIS A 36 9.78 10.20 2.73
C HIS A 36 8.57 9.79 3.56
N LEU A 37 8.67 8.63 4.18
CA LEU A 37 7.60 8.05 4.99
C LEU A 37 8.11 7.90 6.41
N LYS A 38 7.34 8.41 7.37
CA LYS A 38 7.47 8.03 8.78
C LYS A 38 6.52 6.89 9.03
N LEU A 39 7.07 5.79 9.50
CA LEU A 39 6.40 4.52 9.71
C LEU A 39 6.54 4.19 11.19
N ARG A 40 5.48 3.65 11.79
CA ARG A 40 5.54 3.06 13.11
C ARG A 40 5.32 1.56 12.96
N VAL A 41 6.39 0.80 13.10
CA VAL A 41 6.36 -0.66 13.07
C VAL A 41 5.73 -1.15 14.36
N HIS A 42 4.74 -2.02 14.24
CA HIS A 42 4.13 -2.71 15.36
C HIS A 42 4.65 -4.15 15.37
N PHE A 43 5.32 -4.53 16.47
CA PHE A 43 5.79 -5.90 16.67
C PHE A 43 4.72 -6.73 17.39
N ASP A 44 4.78 -8.05 17.22
CA ASP A 44 3.86 -9.00 17.87
C ASP A 44 3.93 -8.90 19.42
N ASP A 45 5.08 -8.51 19.95
CA ASP A 45 5.32 -8.24 21.38
C ASP A 45 4.55 -7.01 21.92
N GLY A 46 3.79 -6.29 21.07
CA GLY A 46 3.10 -5.05 21.41
C GLY A 46 4.00 -3.81 21.47
N SER A 47 5.29 -3.99 21.21
CA SER A 47 6.25 -2.91 21.06
C SER A 47 6.01 -2.14 19.75
N THR A 48 6.18 -0.81 19.79
CA THR A 48 6.19 0.03 18.59
C THR A 48 7.53 0.70 18.40
N VAL A 49 8.04 0.72 17.17
CA VAL A 49 9.25 1.47 16.82
C VAL A 49 8.94 2.44 15.69
N GLU A 50 9.36 3.68 15.89
CA GLU A 50 9.29 4.70 14.86
C GLU A 50 10.51 4.62 13.96
N ALA A 51 10.27 4.50 12.67
CA ALA A 51 11.31 4.41 11.68
C ALA A 51 10.95 5.23 10.45
N SER A 52 11.96 5.88 9.88
CA SER A 52 11.81 6.69 8.68
C SER A 52 12.41 5.98 7.49
N CYS A 53 11.64 5.77 6.44
CA CYS A 53 12.11 5.17 5.21
C CYS A 53 11.82 6.09 4.02
N SER A 54 12.63 5.97 2.97
CA SER A 54 12.33 6.62 1.70
C SER A 54 11.97 5.58 0.63
N ALA A 55 10.78 5.73 0.06
CA ALA A 55 10.28 4.88 -1.01
C ALA A 55 10.12 5.68 -2.31
N TYR A 56 10.27 4.99 -3.43
CA TYR A 56 9.88 5.51 -4.73
C TYR A 56 8.63 4.73 -5.13
N PRO A 57 7.41 5.28 -4.96
CA PRO A 57 6.21 4.62 -5.42
C PRO A 57 6.32 4.42 -6.94
N THR A 58 6.15 3.18 -7.40
CA THR A 58 6.21 2.83 -8.81
C THR A 58 4.98 2.00 -9.16
N GLY A 59 4.33 2.31 -10.30
CA GLY A 59 3.20 1.53 -10.79
C GLY A 59 1.89 1.78 -10.01
N PRO A 60 1.15 0.73 -9.59
CA PRO A 60 -0.17 0.87 -8.94
C PRO A 60 -0.10 1.32 -7.48
N VAL A 61 1.10 1.38 -6.91
CA VAL A 61 1.32 1.86 -5.54
C VAL A 61 1.17 3.38 -5.57
N GLY A 62 -0.02 3.86 -5.21
CA GLY A 62 -0.36 5.28 -5.18
C GLY A 62 0.32 6.06 -4.06
N ALA A 63 -0.26 7.21 -3.72
CA ALA A 63 0.18 8.01 -2.58
C ALA A 63 0.05 7.22 -1.27
N PHE A 64 1.05 7.33 -0.39
CA PHE A 64 0.98 6.78 0.95
C PHE A 64 0.10 7.70 1.79
N ASN A 65 -0.94 7.16 2.44
CA ASN A 65 -1.77 7.95 3.34
C ASN A 65 -1.40 7.69 4.79
N ALA A 66 -1.44 8.74 5.62
CA ALA A 66 -1.30 8.59 7.07
C ALA A 66 -2.45 7.70 7.61
N GLY A 67 -2.12 6.78 8.52
CA GLY A 67 -3.02 5.76 9.05
C GLY A 67 -3.05 4.45 8.25
N GLN A 68 -2.41 4.38 7.08
CA GLN A 68 -2.37 3.15 6.28
C GLN A 68 -1.36 2.14 6.84
N ILE A 69 -1.78 0.87 6.94
CA ILE A 69 -0.88 -0.24 7.30
C ILE A 69 -0.19 -0.76 6.03
N VAL A 70 1.14 -0.72 6.05
CA VAL A 70 2.01 -1.16 4.96
C VAL A 70 2.93 -2.28 5.44
N PRO A 71 3.16 -3.33 4.62
CA PRO A 71 4.13 -4.35 4.93
C PRO A 71 5.55 -3.78 4.84
N VAL A 72 6.34 -4.03 5.87
CA VAL A 72 7.75 -3.61 5.95
C VAL A 72 8.63 -4.81 6.29
N LEU A 73 9.89 -4.71 5.89
CA LEU A 73 10.97 -5.60 6.29
C LEU A 73 11.85 -4.82 7.27
N TYR A 74 12.10 -5.39 8.45
CA TYR A 74 12.99 -4.80 9.43
C TYR A 74 14.16 -5.74 9.73
N LEU A 75 15.30 -5.19 10.14
CA LEU A 75 16.42 -6.02 10.61
C LEU A 75 16.24 -6.30 12.11
N PRO A 76 16.24 -7.58 12.55
CA PRO A 76 16.12 -7.92 13.97
C PRO A 76 17.31 -7.40 14.79
N ASP A 77 18.48 -7.31 14.15
CA ASP A 77 19.71 -6.73 14.72
C ASP A 77 19.62 -5.20 14.88
N ASP A 78 18.75 -4.54 14.11
CA ASP A 78 18.70 -3.08 13.96
C ASP A 78 17.25 -2.64 13.71
N ARG A 79 16.43 -2.61 14.78
CA ARG A 79 14.97 -2.32 14.69
C ARG A 79 14.61 -0.95 14.12
N THR A 80 15.58 -0.03 14.03
CA THR A 80 15.42 1.29 13.39
C THR A 80 15.57 1.23 11.87
N LYS A 81 16.16 0.17 11.32
CA LYS A 81 16.34 -0.06 9.90
C LYS A 81 15.17 -0.84 9.35
N VAL A 82 14.19 -0.09 8.86
CA VAL A 82 13.01 -0.62 8.21
C VAL A 82 13.03 -0.22 6.75
N GLU A 83 12.66 -1.14 5.88
CA GLU A 83 12.34 -0.86 4.49
C GLU A 83 10.93 -1.29 4.16
N VAL A 84 10.24 -0.46 3.38
CA VAL A 84 8.93 -0.84 2.84
C VAL A 84 9.14 -1.97 1.84
N ASP A 85 8.41 -3.07 2.04
CA ASP A 85 8.40 -4.17 1.08
C ASP A 85 7.59 -3.72 -0.13
N ARG A 86 8.33 -3.32 -1.18
CA ARG A 86 7.72 -2.83 -2.42
C ARG A 86 6.99 -3.94 -3.17
N ASP A 87 7.46 -5.17 -3.08
CA ASP A 87 6.86 -6.30 -3.80
C ASP A 87 5.51 -6.65 -3.18
N ALA A 88 5.46 -6.76 -1.85
CA ALA A 88 4.24 -6.93 -1.09
C ALA A 88 3.27 -5.75 -1.25
N MET A 89 3.77 -4.51 -1.35
CA MET A 89 2.93 -3.34 -1.65
C MET A 89 2.33 -3.39 -3.06
N VAL A 90 3.10 -3.79 -4.07
CA VAL A 90 2.59 -3.99 -5.44
C VAL A 90 1.58 -5.13 -5.47
N ALA A 91 1.86 -6.24 -4.78
CA ALA A 91 0.94 -7.37 -4.66
C ALA A 91 -0.38 -6.96 -4.00
N LYS A 92 -0.33 -6.23 -2.87
CA LYS A 92 -1.51 -5.72 -2.16
C LYS A 92 -2.31 -4.72 -2.99
N ALA A 93 -1.64 -3.81 -3.68
CA ALA A 93 -2.30 -2.84 -4.57
C ALA A 93 -2.97 -3.53 -5.77
N THR A 94 -2.32 -4.56 -6.33
CA THR A 94 -2.87 -5.34 -7.44
C THR A 94 -4.09 -6.15 -6.98
N ALA A 95 -4.02 -6.78 -5.80
CA ALA A 95 -5.13 -7.50 -5.20
C ALA A 95 -6.33 -6.57 -4.93
N ALA A 96 -6.10 -5.42 -4.29
CA ALA A 96 -7.15 -4.44 -4.03
C ALA A 96 -7.81 -3.92 -5.32
N HIS A 97 -7.02 -3.75 -6.39
CA HIS A 97 -7.57 -3.36 -7.69
C HIS A 97 -8.42 -4.47 -8.31
N GLN A 98 -7.98 -5.74 -8.20
CA GLN A 98 -8.75 -6.89 -8.67
C GLN A 98 -10.08 -7.02 -7.92
N GLU A 99 -10.05 -6.96 -6.58
CA GLU A 99 -11.24 -7.03 -5.72
C GLU A 99 -12.22 -5.89 -6.02
N GLY A 100 -11.71 -4.66 -6.19
CA GLY A 100 -12.54 -3.51 -6.58
C GLY A 100 -13.20 -3.70 -7.95
N ARG A 101 -12.49 -4.32 -8.91
CA ARG A 101 -13.05 -4.61 -10.23
C ARG A 101 -14.16 -5.66 -10.16
N GLU A 102 -13.98 -6.70 -9.37
CA GLU A 102 -15.00 -7.75 -9.17
C GLU A 102 -16.24 -7.19 -8.46
N GLY A 103 -16.05 -6.36 -7.44
CA GLY A 103 -17.16 -5.66 -6.77
C GLY A 103 -17.94 -4.74 -7.70
N LEU A 104 -17.26 -4.00 -8.58
CA LEU A 104 -17.90 -3.12 -9.57
C LEU A 104 -18.71 -3.90 -10.61
N ILE A 105 -18.19 -5.05 -11.07
CA ILE A 105 -18.92 -5.92 -12.01
C ILE A 105 -20.20 -6.43 -11.34
N ARG A 106 -20.09 -6.95 -10.11
CA ARG A 106 -21.25 -7.45 -9.36
C ARG A 106 -22.31 -6.37 -9.11
N LEU A 107 -21.90 -5.18 -8.71
CA LEU A 107 -22.81 -4.04 -8.54
C LEU A 107 -23.47 -3.61 -9.86
N ALA A 108 -22.77 -3.73 -10.98
CA ALA A 108 -23.33 -3.43 -12.30
C ALA A 108 -24.35 -4.49 -12.74
N GLU A 109 -24.09 -5.77 -12.48
CA GLU A 109 -25.03 -6.87 -12.75
C GLU A 109 -26.30 -6.75 -11.90
N GLU A 110 -26.16 -6.50 -10.59
CA GLU A 110 -27.32 -6.29 -9.69
C GLU A 110 -28.17 -5.07 -10.08
N GLN A 111 -27.55 -4.00 -10.61
CA GLN A 111 -28.28 -2.84 -11.12
C GLN A 111 -28.99 -3.11 -12.45
N LEU A 112 -28.43 -3.96 -13.31
CA LEU A 112 -29.05 -4.38 -14.58
C LEU A 112 -30.30 -5.23 -14.34
N GLU A 113 -30.25 -6.10 -13.33
CA GLU A 113 -31.40 -6.92 -12.91
C GLU A 113 -32.52 -6.08 -12.28
N ARG A 114 -32.20 -5.08 -11.46
CA ARG A 114 -33.22 -4.15 -10.91
C ARG A 114 -33.77 -3.17 -11.94
N GLY A 115 -32.96 -2.71 -12.90
CA GLY A 115 -33.35 -1.73 -13.92
C GLY A 115 -34.25 -2.28 -15.03
N THR A 116 -34.38 -3.60 -15.15
CA THR A 116 -35.21 -4.26 -16.18
C THR A 116 -36.65 -4.52 -15.70
N GLY A 117 -36.96 -4.34 -14.41
CA GLY A 117 -38.30 -4.57 -13.85
C GLY A 117 -39.26 -3.37 -13.86
N ASP A 118 -38.80 -2.15 -14.14
CA ASP A 118 -39.58 -0.91 -13.91
C ASP A 118 -40.15 -0.26 -15.20
N ARG A 119 -40.11 -0.93 -16.35
CA ARG A 119 -40.73 -0.44 -17.61
C ARG A 119 -41.88 -1.30 -18.15
N ALA A 120 -42.55 -2.06 -17.31
CA ALA A 120 -43.70 -2.90 -17.72
C ALA A 120 -44.99 -2.66 -16.91
N ALA A 121 -45.15 -1.48 -16.30
CA ALA A 121 -46.41 -1.07 -15.67
C ALA A 121 -46.70 0.41 -15.96
N GLY A 122 -47.09 0.70 -17.19
CA GLY A 122 -47.44 2.06 -17.60
C GLY A 122 -47.86 2.18 -19.05
N ASP A 123 -48.97 1.54 -19.41
CA ASP A 123 -49.95 1.93 -20.45
C ASP A 123 -51.06 0.88 -20.34
N GLY A 124 -52.30 1.19 -19.95
CA GLY A 124 -53.18 2.15 -20.59
C GLY A 124 -54.28 1.36 -21.29
#